data_AF-C5LGV0-F1
#
_entry.id   AF-C5LGV0-F1
#
_cell.length_a   1.000
_cell.length_b   1.000
_cell.length_c   1.000
_cell.angle_alpha   90.00
_cell.angle_beta   90.00
_cell.angle_gamma   90.00
#
_symmetry.space_group_name_H-M   'P 1'
#
loop_
_entity.id
_entity.type
_entity.pdbx_description
1 polymer ?
#
loop_
_entity_poly.entity_id
_entity_poly.type
_entity_poly.pdbx_seq_one_letter_code
_entity_poly.pdbx_strand_id
1 'polypeptide(L)' 'MAEHLARIFGTEEDRVNCPFYFKIGTCRHGDQCSRQHNRPVSSQTVLLKGMYQ' A
#
# COMPACT_ATOMS: atom_id res chain seq x y z
N MET A 1 -6.03 -7.25 22.30
CA MET A 1 -6.21 -6.00 21.53
C MET A 1 -5.12 -5.82 20.47
N ALA A 2 -3.84 -5.93 20.85
CA ALA A 2 -2.71 -5.84 19.91
C ALA A 2 -2.76 -6.86 18.77
N GLU A 3 -3.08 -8.12 19.07
CA GLU A 3 -3.18 -9.21 18.07
C GLU A 3 -4.25 -8.94 17.01
N HIS A 4 -5.38 -8.34 17.40
CA HIS A 4 -6.45 -7.99 16.48
C HIS A 4 -6.00 -6.90 15.49
N LEU A 5 -5.30 -5.88 15.98
CA LEU A 5 -4.76 -4.81 15.14
C LEU A 5 -3.65 -5.32 14.20
N ALA A 6 -2.81 -6.23 14.68
CA ALA A 6 -1.76 -6.86 13.87
C ALA A 6 -2.33 -7.68 12.70
N ARG A 7 -3.53 -8.27 12.85
CA ARG A 7 -4.22 -8.99 11.76
C ARG A 7 -4.76 -8.05 10.68
N ILE A 8 -5.13 -6.82 11.06
CA ILE A 8 -5.76 -5.86 10.15
C ILE A 8 -4.71 -5.11 9.35
N PHE A 9 -3.64 -4.63 9.98
CA PHE A 9 -2.70 -3.71 9.34
C PHE A 9 -2.04 -4.30 8.08
N GLY A 10 -2.18 -3.62 6.94
CA GLY A 10 -1.58 -4.05 5.67
C GLY A 10 -2.26 -5.25 5.00
N THR A 11 -3.40 -5.72 5.53
CA THR A 11 -4.20 -6.81 4.94
C THR A 11 -5.47 -6.26 4.29
N GLU A 12 -6.22 -7.11 3.59
CA GLU A 12 -7.52 -6.74 3.03
C GLU A 12 -8.58 -6.34 4.08
N GLU A 13 -8.40 -6.72 5.35
CA GLU A 13 -9.25 -6.25 6.45
C GLU A 13 -9.03 -4.75 6.75
N ASP A 14 -7.89 -4.17 6.36
CA ASP A 14 -7.64 -2.73 6.47
C ASP A 14 -8.51 -1.95 5.48
N ARG A 15 -9.50 -1.23 6.02
CA ARG A 15 -10.42 -0.39 5.22
C ARG A 15 -9.87 1.01 4.95
N VAL A 16 -8.80 1.42 5.63
CA VAL A 16 -8.20 2.75 5.51
C VAL A 16 -7.05 2.71 4.52
N ASN A 17 -6.10 1.79 4.70
CA ASN A 17 -4.94 1.69 3.84
C ASN A 17 -5.18 0.69 2.70
N CYS A 18 -4.62 0.97 1.53
CA CYS A 18 -4.67 0.04 0.41
C CYS A 18 -3.67 -1.11 0.64
N PRO A 19 -4.12 -2.37 0.79
CA PRO A 19 -3.21 -3.49 1.03
C PRO A 19 -2.31 -3.77 -0.17
N PHE A 20 -2.80 -3.51 -1.39
CA PHE A 20 -2.02 -3.69 -2.61
C PHE A 20 -0.90 -2.66 -2.71
N TYR A 21 -1.21 -1.38 -2.46
CA TYR A 21 -0.19 -0.35 -2.46
C TYR A 21 0.83 -0.57 -1.35
N PHE A 22 0.38 -0.94 -0.15
CA PHE A 22 1.27 -1.18 0.98
C PHE A 22 2.22 -2.36 0.75
N LYS A 23 1.72 -3.51 0.28
CA LYS A 23 2.53 -4.72 0.09
C LYS A 23 3.34 -4.72 -1.22
N ILE A 24 2.78 -4.18 -2.29
CA ILE A 24 3.33 -4.31 -3.66
C ILE A 24 3.94 -2.99 -4.16
N GLY A 25 3.62 -1.85 -3.53
CA GLY A 25 4.06 -0.53 -3.97
C GLY A 25 3.24 0.07 -5.13
N THR A 26 2.27 -0.67 -5.67
CA THR A 26 1.40 -0.22 -6.76
C THR A 26 -0.04 -0.70 -6.56
N CYS A 27 -0.99 0.04 -7.12
CA CYS A 27 -2.41 -0.28 -7.08
C CYS A 27 -3.03 -0.04 -8.46
N ARG A 28 -3.86 -0.96 -8.93
CA ARG A 28 -4.52 -0.89 -10.25
C ARG A 28 -5.41 0.34 -10.42
N HIS A 29 -5.92 0.90 -9.33
CA HIS A 29 -6.79 2.08 -9.33
C HIS A 29 -5.98 3.39 -9.37
N GLY A 30 -4.65 3.33 -9.28
CA GLY A 30 -3.79 4.52 -9.27
C GLY A 30 -4.22 5.52 -8.21
N ASP A 31 -4.17 6.81 -8.54
CA ASP A 31 -4.53 7.88 -7.61
C ASP A 31 -6.05 8.00 -7.37
N GLN A 32 -6.88 7.26 -8.13
CA GLN A 32 -8.34 7.19 -7.93
C GLN A 32 -8.74 6.11 -6.90
N CYS A 33 -7.78 5.45 -6.25
CA CYS A 33 -8.08 4.47 -5.23
C CYS A 33 -8.83 5.13 -4.06
N SER A 34 -9.90 4.49 -3.58
CA SER A 34 -10.66 4.97 -2.42
C SER A 34 -9.94 4.77 -1.08
N ARG A 35 -8.88 3.95 -1.05
CA ARG A 35 -8.05 3.69 0.13
C ARG A 35 -6.73 4.46 0.04
N GLN A 36 -6.12 4.73 1.20
CA GLN A 36 -4.91 5.53 1.28
C GLN A 36 -3.69 4.81 0.70
N HIS A 37 -2.87 5.57 -0.05
CA HIS A 37 -1.59 5.16 -0.60
C HIS A 37 -0.45 5.85 0.14
N ASN A 38 0.09 5.20 1.17
CA ASN A 38 1.18 5.77 1.99
C ASN A 38 2.51 5.74 1.24
N ARG A 39 2.97 6.92 0.80
CA ARG A 39 4.27 7.12 0.13
C ARG A 39 5.32 7.49 1.18
N PRO A 40 6.23 6.58 1.56
CA PRO A 40 7.23 6.89 2.57
C PRO A 40 8.23 7.92 2.04
N VAL A 41 8.64 8.86 2.88
CA VAL A 41 9.65 9.89 2.54
C VAL A 41 11.03 9.25 2.32
N SER A 42 11.31 8.15 3.02
CA SER A 42 12.51 7.34 2.87
C SER A 42 12.15 5.85 2.83
N SER A 43 12.81 5.11 1.94
CA SER A 43 12.63 3.67 1.78
C SER A 43 13.91 3.06 1.22
N GLN A 44 14.20 1.82 1.59
CA GLN A 44 15.29 1.04 0.98
C GLN A 44 14.90 0.48 -0.40
N THR A 45 13.61 0.52 -0.74
CA THR A 45 13.05 0.00 -1.99
C THR A 45 12.57 1.16 -2.86
N VAL A 46 13.00 1.17 -4.13
CA VAL A 46 12.62 2.16 -5.15
C VAL A 46 11.71 1.51 -6.20
N LEU A 47 10.66 2.22 -6.62
CA LEU A 47 9.78 1.81 -7.71
C LEU A 47 10.03 2.68 -8.95
N LEU A 48 10.48 2.06 -10.04
CA LEU A 48 10.65 2.72 -11.34
C LEU A 48 9.45 2.41 -12.24
N LYS A 49 8.48 3.33 -12.28
CA LYS A 49 7.27 3.16 -13.11
C LYS A 49 7.63 3.27 -14.60
N GLY A 50 7.13 2.35 -15.41
CA GLY A 50 7.28 2.39 -16.87
C GLY A 50 8.72 2.20 -17.36
N MET A 51 9.60 1.56 -16.60
CA MET A 51 11.03 1.43 -16.93
C MET A 51 11.31 0.84 -18.32
N TYR A 52 10.42 -0.02 -18.82
CA TYR A 52 10.55 -0.70 -20.12
C TYR A 52 9.38 -0.42 -21.06
N GLN A 53 8.57 0.61 -20.77
CA GLN A 53 7.69 1.21 -21.79
C GLN A 53 8.54 2.10 -22.70
#